data_AF-A0A0M4FRN2-F1
#
_entry.id   AF-A0A0M4FRN2-F1
#
_cell.length_a   1.000
_cell.length_b   1.000
_cell.length_c   1.000
_cell.angle_alpha   90.00
_cell.angle_beta   90.00
_cell.angle_gamma   90.00
#
_symmetry.space_group_name_H-M   'P 1'
#
loop_
_entity.id
_entity.type
_entity.pdbx_description
1 polymer ?
#
loop_
_entity_poly.entity_id
_entity_poly.type
_entity_poly.pdbx_seq_one_letter_code
_entity_poly.pdbx_strand_id
1 'polypeptide(L)'
;MSDRSTKNYRKPDKWVVEGELSINGSGKITKDGQEIKLGGAVSWEDVQGKPSAFTPSSHTHNISDITSLQTTLNGKLSASKAATQADSTATDAAGLKNDFNNLLAKLKAAGIMN
;
A
#
# COMPACT_ATOMS: atom_id res chain seq x y z
N MET A 1 -15.81 -35.87 64.95
CA MET A 1 -14.43 -35.86 64.41
C MET A 1 -14.47 -35.57 62.91
N SER A 2 -13.44 -34.89 62.39
CA SER A 2 -12.96 -34.90 60.99
C SER A 2 -13.96 -34.83 59.82
N ASP A 3 -14.20 -33.62 59.32
CA ASP A 3 -14.24 -33.39 57.86
C ASP A 3 -12.82 -33.01 57.39
N ARG A 4 -12.27 -33.79 56.45
CA ARG A 4 -10.90 -33.66 55.91
C ARG A 4 -10.84 -34.11 54.44
N SER A 5 -11.59 -33.49 53.52
CA SER A 5 -11.56 -33.93 52.10
C SER A 5 -11.66 -32.85 51.00
N THR A 6 -11.52 -31.56 51.29
CA THR A 6 -11.76 -30.47 50.31
C THR A 6 -10.89 -29.20 50.48
N LYS A 7 -9.84 -29.23 51.30
CA LYS A 7 -9.16 -28.03 51.79
C LYS A 7 -7.80 -27.80 51.13
N ASN A 8 -7.86 -27.22 49.94
CA ASN A 8 -6.82 -26.41 49.27
C ASN A 8 -5.86 -25.77 50.31
N TYR A 9 -4.69 -26.36 50.56
CA TYR A 9 -3.82 -25.96 51.68
C TYR A 9 -2.54 -25.24 51.23
N ARG A 10 -2.01 -24.39 52.11
CA ARG A 10 -0.83 -23.57 51.83
C ARG A 10 0.43 -24.17 52.46
N LYS A 11 1.55 -24.05 51.73
CA LYS A 11 2.94 -24.21 52.21
C LYS A 11 3.64 -22.84 52.12
N PRO A 12 4.83 -22.64 52.72
CA PRO A 12 5.52 -21.35 52.67
C PRO A 12 5.62 -20.75 51.26
N ASP A 13 5.95 -21.58 50.26
CA ASP A 13 6.31 -21.16 48.89
C ASP A 13 5.27 -21.54 47.82
N LYS A 14 4.19 -22.26 48.19
CA LYS A 14 3.17 -22.72 47.22
C LYS A 14 1.80 -22.97 47.83
N TRP A 15 0.79 -22.99 46.97
CA TRP A 15 -0.58 -23.38 47.29
C TRP A 15 -0.89 -24.77 46.72
N VAL A 16 -1.86 -25.46 47.33
CA VAL A 16 -2.33 -26.81 46.97
C VAL A 16 -3.83 -26.80 46.69
N VAL A 17 -4.25 -27.69 45.79
CA VAL A 17 -5.57 -27.85 45.17
C VAL A 17 -5.72 -29.35 44.84
N GLU A 18 -6.73 -30.13 45.25
CA GLU A 18 -7.93 -29.95 46.10
C GLU A 18 -9.12 -29.16 45.52
N GLY A 19 -9.15 -29.03 44.21
CA GLY A 19 -10.18 -29.69 43.40
C GLY A 19 -9.49 -30.82 42.61
N GLU A 20 -10.11 -31.41 41.60
CA GLU A 20 -9.39 -32.29 40.67
C GLU A 20 -8.60 -31.45 39.67
N LEU A 21 -7.30 -31.25 39.90
CA LEU A 21 -6.39 -30.78 38.86
C LEU A 21 -5.89 -31.99 38.05
N SER A 22 -6.35 -32.14 36.81
CA SER A 22 -6.07 -33.29 35.95
C SER A 22 -5.56 -32.89 34.57
N ILE A 23 -5.17 -33.87 33.76
CA ILE A 23 -4.92 -33.72 32.32
C ILE A 23 -5.81 -34.73 31.62
N ASN A 24 -6.66 -34.27 30.71
CA ASN A 24 -7.60 -35.14 30.01
C ASN A 24 -6.95 -35.92 28.86
N GLY A 25 -7.68 -36.87 28.25
CA GLY A 25 -7.21 -37.70 27.14
C GLY A 25 -6.85 -36.94 25.85
N SER A 26 -7.06 -35.62 25.80
CA SER A 26 -6.62 -34.73 24.72
C SER A 26 -5.41 -33.87 25.12
N GLY A 27 -4.75 -34.15 26.25
CA GLY A 27 -3.54 -33.47 26.71
C GLY A 27 -3.78 -32.10 27.37
N LYS A 28 -5.04 -31.75 27.69
CA LYS A 28 -5.40 -30.45 28.24
C LYS A 28 -5.45 -30.49 29.77
N ILE A 29 -4.84 -29.50 30.43
CA ILE A 29 -4.96 -29.35 31.89
C ILE A 29 -6.40 -28.94 32.22
N THR A 30 -7.00 -29.62 33.18
CA THR A 30 -8.36 -29.38 33.68
C THR A 30 -8.33 -29.11 35.19
N LYS A 31 -9.21 -28.23 35.67
CA LYS A 31 -9.59 -28.16 37.09
C LYS A 31 -11.07 -28.47 37.22
N ASP A 32 -11.41 -29.49 38.01
CA ASP A 32 -12.78 -29.95 38.24
C ASP A 32 -13.52 -30.22 36.91
N GLY A 33 -12.81 -30.87 35.96
CA GLY A 33 -13.27 -31.16 34.59
C GLY A 33 -13.23 -29.97 33.61
N GLN A 34 -12.99 -28.74 34.06
CA GLN A 34 -12.94 -27.54 33.20
C GLN A 34 -11.53 -27.26 32.68
N GLU A 35 -11.36 -27.10 31.37
CA GLU A 35 -10.06 -26.81 30.75
C GLU A 35 -9.47 -25.48 31.23
N ILE A 36 -8.26 -25.53 31.81
CA ILE A 36 -7.40 -24.38 32.03
C ILE A 36 -6.76 -24.03 30.68
N LYS A 37 -7.32 -23.04 30.00
CA LYS A 37 -6.78 -22.52 28.73
C LYS A 37 -5.50 -21.73 29.01
N LEU A 38 -4.36 -22.31 28.61
CA LEU A 38 -3.07 -21.64 28.61
C LEU A 38 -2.90 -20.88 27.28
N GLY A 39 -3.00 -19.56 27.35
CA GLY A 39 -2.95 -18.67 26.18
C GLY A 39 -4.26 -17.89 26.00
N GLY A 40 -4.16 -16.57 25.99
CA GLY A 40 -5.27 -15.66 25.68
C GLY A 40 -5.25 -15.19 24.23
N ALA A 41 -6.01 -14.13 23.93
CA ALA A 41 -5.79 -13.37 22.71
C ALA A 41 -4.37 -12.76 22.73
N VAL A 42 -3.67 -12.84 21.60
CA VAL A 42 -2.32 -12.29 21.41
C VAL A 42 -2.46 -11.04 20.54
N SER A 43 -1.97 -9.88 20.99
CA SER A 43 -1.98 -8.69 20.14
C SER A 43 -0.93 -8.80 19.05
N TRP A 44 -1.10 -8.06 17.96
CA TRP A 44 -0.04 -7.97 16.95
C TRP A 44 1.25 -7.38 17.53
N GLU A 45 1.17 -6.51 18.55
CA GLU A 45 2.36 -6.00 19.26
C GLU A 45 3.20 -7.13 19.89
N ASP A 46 2.56 -8.14 20.49
CA ASP A 46 3.21 -9.19 21.29
C ASP A 46 4.00 -10.21 20.46
N VAL A 47 3.70 -10.34 19.17
CA VAL A 47 4.36 -11.32 18.27
C VAL A 47 5.84 -10.98 18.12
N GLN A 48 6.73 -11.83 18.63
CA GLN A 48 8.17 -11.64 18.45
C GLN A 48 8.62 -12.13 17.05
N GLY A 49 9.73 -11.59 16.53
CA GLY A 49 10.29 -12.01 15.24
C GLY A 49 9.47 -11.65 13.99
N LYS A 50 8.55 -10.67 14.09
CA LYS A 50 7.80 -10.14 12.93
C LYS A 50 8.76 -9.66 11.82
N PRO A 51 8.47 -9.95 10.53
CA PRO A 51 9.23 -9.37 9.42
C PRO A 51 9.21 -7.83 9.47
N SER A 52 10.35 -7.21 9.19
CA SER A 52 10.46 -5.74 9.04
C SER A 52 9.93 -5.22 7.69
N ALA A 53 9.71 -6.12 6.74
CA ALA A 53 9.15 -5.83 5.43
C ALA A 53 8.21 -6.96 4.99
N PHE A 54 7.16 -6.59 4.27
CA PHE A 54 6.21 -7.52 3.65
C PHE A 54 6.29 -7.33 2.14
N THR A 55 6.62 -8.38 1.39
CA THR A 55 6.66 -8.32 -0.07
C THR A 55 5.25 -8.01 -0.60
N PRO A 56 5.04 -6.92 -1.36
CA PRO A 56 3.72 -6.58 -1.87
C PRO A 56 3.26 -7.61 -2.91
N SER A 57 1.96 -7.89 -2.93
CA SER A 57 1.32 -8.62 -4.02
C SER A 57 1.23 -7.74 -5.28
N SER A 58 1.02 -8.37 -6.43
CA SER A 58 0.76 -7.66 -7.69
C SER A 58 -0.51 -6.80 -7.58
N HIS A 59 -0.41 -5.53 -7.97
CA HIS A 59 -1.49 -4.55 -7.96
C HIS A 59 -1.27 -3.52 -9.09
N THR A 60 -2.18 -2.57 -9.25
CA THR A 60 -2.13 -1.53 -10.28
C THR A 60 -2.15 -0.13 -9.65
N HIS A 61 -1.59 0.85 -10.36
CA HIS A 61 -1.61 2.27 -10.00
C HIS A 61 -2.41 3.09 -11.00
N ASN A 62 -3.04 4.16 -10.50
CA ASN A 62 -3.57 5.22 -11.34
C ASN A 62 -2.46 6.22 -11.70
N ILE A 63 -2.65 6.98 -12.78
CA ILE A 63 -1.72 8.06 -13.17
C ILE A 63 -1.54 9.10 -12.06
N SER A 64 -2.58 9.34 -11.25
CA SER A 64 -2.55 10.21 -10.06
C SER A 64 -1.50 9.80 -9.01
N ASP A 65 -1.15 8.52 -8.97
CA ASP A 65 -0.28 7.95 -7.95
C ASP A 65 1.20 8.17 -8.33
N ILE A 66 1.48 8.48 -9.61
CA ILE A 66 2.81 8.67 -10.16
C ILE A 66 3.17 10.16 -10.16
N THR A 67 3.71 10.63 -9.04
CA THR A 67 4.25 11.99 -8.87
C THR A 67 5.16 12.38 -10.04
N SER A 68 5.00 13.61 -10.53
CA SER A 68 5.79 14.21 -11.64
C SER A 68 5.65 13.57 -13.03
N LEU A 69 4.77 12.57 -13.23
CA LEU A 69 4.56 11.97 -14.56
C LEU A 69 4.11 13.02 -15.60
N GLN A 70 3.12 13.85 -15.27
CA GLN A 70 2.63 14.90 -16.19
C GLN A 70 3.72 15.89 -16.58
N THR A 71 4.51 16.37 -15.61
CA THR A 71 5.64 17.29 -15.86
C THR A 71 6.70 16.65 -16.76
N THR A 72 6.98 15.35 -16.56
CA THR A 72 7.95 14.59 -17.35
C THR A 72 7.47 14.42 -18.79
N LEU A 73 6.19 14.07 -19.01
CA LEU A 73 5.59 13.97 -20.34
C LEU A 73 5.55 15.32 -21.06
N ASN A 74 5.17 16.40 -20.35
CA ASN A 74 5.22 17.76 -20.88
C ASN A 74 6.65 18.14 -21.30
N GLY A 75 7.68 17.76 -20.53
CA GLY A 75 9.08 17.99 -20.88
C GLY A 75 9.61 17.16 -22.06
N LYS A 76 8.88 16.11 -22.50
CA LYS A 76 9.16 15.38 -23.75
C LYS A 76 8.48 15.99 -24.97
N LEU A 77 7.47 16.83 -24.77
CA LEU A 77 6.77 17.53 -25.84
C LEU A 77 7.56 18.77 -26.27
N SER A 78 8.45 18.61 -27.25
CA SER A 78 9.26 19.71 -27.80
C SER A 78 8.49 20.67 -28.71
N ALA A 79 7.33 20.24 -29.22
CA ALA A 79 6.49 21.01 -30.12
C ALA A 79 5.29 21.62 -29.38
N SER A 80 4.98 22.86 -29.69
CA SER A 80 3.80 23.59 -29.20
C SER A 80 2.77 23.78 -30.32
N LYS A 81 1.58 24.28 -29.99
CA LYS A 81 0.58 24.63 -31.00
C LYS A 81 1.08 25.84 -31.81
N ALA A 82 1.22 25.69 -33.13
CA ALA A 82 1.59 26.79 -34.01
C ALA A 82 0.55 27.94 -33.99
N ALA A 83 1.06 29.16 -34.17
CA ALA A 83 0.21 30.34 -34.32
C ALA A 83 -0.66 30.23 -35.59
N THR A 84 -1.89 30.75 -35.52
CA THR A 84 -2.83 30.72 -36.63
C THR A 84 -2.23 31.37 -37.89
N GLN A 85 -2.37 30.70 -39.03
CA GLN A 85 -2.13 31.25 -40.36
C GLN A 85 -3.50 31.49 -41.01
N ALA A 86 -3.69 32.68 -41.60
CA ALA A 86 -4.87 32.95 -42.41
C ALA A 86 -4.72 32.30 -43.78
N ASP A 87 -5.84 31.98 -44.42
CA ASP A 87 -5.85 31.46 -45.79
C ASP A 87 -5.21 32.47 -46.75
N SER A 88 -4.43 31.96 -47.70
CA SER A 88 -3.75 32.79 -48.70
C SER A 88 -4.76 33.46 -49.63
N THR A 89 -4.72 34.79 -49.69
CA THR A 89 -5.46 35.60 -50.68
C THR A 89 -4.57 36.07 -51.84
N ALA A 90 -3.33 35.57 -51.92
CA ALA A 90 -2.37 35.92 -52.95
C ALA A 90 -2.87 35.57 -54.36
N THR A 91 -2.81 36.55 -55.26
CA THR A 91 -3.18 36.41 -56.69
C THR A 91 -1.97 36.15 -57.60
N ASP A 92 -0.75 36.13 -57.04
CA ASP A 92 0.50 35.89 -57.76
C ASP A 92 1.45 34.98 -56.97
N ALA A 93 2.54 34.55 -57.63
CA ALA A 93 3.54 33.67 -57.04
C ALA A 93 4.40 34.33 -55.95
N ALA A 94 4.50 35.67 -55.92
CA ALA A 94 5.28 36.40 -54.91
C ALA A 94 4.53 36.43 -53.57
N GLY A 95 3.21 36.67 -53.59
CA GLY A 95 2.32 36.56 -52.44
C GLY A 95 2.27 35.14 -51.89
N LEU A 96 2.11 34.12 -52.76
CA LEU A 96 2.12 32.71 -52.34
C LEU A 96 3.44 32.33 -51.63
N LYS A 97 4.59 32.80 -52.15
CA LYS A 97 5.90 32.60 -51.51
C LYS A 97 5.98 33.28 -50.15
N ASN A 98 5.40 34.47 -49.99
CA ASN A 98 5.34 35.17 -48.70
C ASN A 98 4.52 34.39 -47.67
N ASP A 99 3.31 33.96 -48.03
CA ASP A 99 2.41 33.26 -47.11
C ASP A 99 2.94 31.88 -46.73
N PHE A 100 3.58 31.17 -47.66
CA PHE A 100 4.31 29.93 -47.36
C PHE A 100 5.46 30.15 -46.36
N ASN A 101 6.27 31.20 -46.55
CA ASN A 101 7.36 31.54 -45.63
C ASN A 101 6.84 31.95 -44.25
N ASN A 102 5.69 32.63 -44.18
CA ASN A 102 5.02 32.97 -42.91
C ASN A 102 4.55 31.72 -42.17
N LEU A 103 3.97 30.74 -42.87
CA LEU A 103 3.62 29.44 -42.29
C LEU A 103 4.86 28.69 -41.81
N LEU A 104 5.92 28.62 -42.62
CA LEU A 104 7.19 27.99 -42.26
C LEU A 104 7.81 28.60 -41.00
N ALA A 105 7.80 29.93 -40.88
CA ALA A 105 8.28 30.63 -39.69
C ALA A 105 7.45 30.27 -38.43
N LYS A 106 6.12 30.20 -38.56
CA LYS A 106 5.21 29.81 -37.45
C LYS A 106 5.43 28.36 -37.01
N LEU A 107 5.64 27.44 -37.95
CA LEU A 107 5.91 26.02 -37.66
C LEU A 107 7.29 25.79 -37.03
N LYS A 108 8.32 26.56 -37.45
CA LYS A 108 9.65 26.58 -36.81
C LYS A 108 9.60 27.16 -35.40
N ALA A 109 8.94 28.31 -35.22
CA ALA A 109 8.75 28.92 -33.91
C ALA A 109 7.97 28.02 -32.93
N ALA A 110 7.07 27.18 -33.45
CA ALA A 110 6.33 26.19 -32.67
C ALA A 110 7.14 24.92 -32.33
N GLY A 111 8.35 24.73 -32.88
CA GLY A 111 9.13 23.49 -32.71
C GLY A 111 8.56 22.28 -33.45
N ILE A 112 7.67 22.49 -34.43
CA ILE A 112 7.06 21.42 -35.23
C ILE A 112 7.99 20.98 -36.37
N MET A 113 8.80 21.90 -36.90
CA MET A 113 9.77 21.65 -37.96
C MET A 113 11.07 22.40 -37.65
N ASN A 114 12.21 21.79 -37.99
CA ASN A 114 13.54 22.41 -37.85
C ASN A 114 14.00 23.08 -39.15
#